data_AF-A0A348N3B3-F1
#
_entry.id   AF-A0A348N3B3-F1
#
_cell.length_a   1.000
_cell.length_b   1.000
_cell.length_c   1.000
_cell.angle_alpha   90.00
_cell.angle_beta   90.00
_cell.angle_gamma   90.00
#
_symmetry.space_group_name_H-M   'P 1'
#
loop_
_entity.id
_entity.type
_entity.pdbx_description
1 polymer ?
#
loop_
_entity_poly.entity_id
_entity_poly.type
_entity_poly.pdbx_seq_one_letter_code
_entity_poly.pdbx_strand_id
1 'polypeptide(L)'
;MSHASNIQQDTVLIDAFSSCFSVICNHRGKLPDNIHHSHEVAGIIIGISRGFAIQHSFNEKRLETVIETIFHNLFHQRAKKMINRAETLLHHADERFMFAYLYAKKHTLSQIQLDLSWLSCYVEKHFMPKMTSNKNKAA
;
A
#
# COMPACT_ATOMS: atom_id res chain seq x y z
N MET A 1 8.70 0.78 26.24
CA MET A 1 7.43 0.95 25.51
C MET A 1 6.64 -0.35 25.64
N SER A 2 5.37 -0.28 26.04
CA SER A 2 4.55 -1.44 26.38
C SER A 2 4.14 -2.23 25.13
N HIS A 3 4.03 -3.56 25.23
CA HIS A 3 3.60 -4.44 24.13
C HIS A 3 2.27 -3.99 23.50
N ALA A 4 1.34 -3.46 24.30
CA ALA A 4 0.06 -2.91 23.84
C ALA A 4 0.21 -1.71 22.89
N SER A 5 1.17 -0.81 23.15
CA SER A 5 1.42 0.35 22.26
C SER A 5 1.95 -0.08 20.89
N ASN A 6 2.66 -1.22 20.82
CA ASN A 6 3.17 -1.74 19.55
C ASN A 6 2.03 -2.31 18.71
N ILE A 7 1.18 -3.17 19.30
CA ILE A 7 0.03 -3.75 18.60
C ILE A 7 -0.86 -2.64 18.03
N GLN A 8 -1.13 -1.59 18.81
CA GLN A 8 -1.96 -0.48 18.38
C GLN A 8 -1.40 0.22 17.12
N GLN A 9 -0.09 0.49 17.05
CA GLN A 9 0.49 1.15 15.88
C GLN A 9 0.54 0.23 14.65
N ASP A 10 0.73 -1.08 14.85
CA ASP A 10 0.67 -2.05 13.75
C ASP A 10 -0.73 -2.06 13.13
N THR A 11 -1.77 -2.12 13.98
CA THR A 11 -3.18 -2.05 13.56
C THR A 11 -3.49 -0.75 12.80
N VAL A 12 -3.04 0.41 13.31
CA VAL A 12 -3.26 1.70 12.63
C VAL A 12 -2.74 1.68 11.19
N LEU A 13 -1.51 1.20 10.99
CA LEU A 13 -0.91 1.17 9.66
C LEU A 13 -1.61 0.16 8.73
N ILE A 14 -1.91 -1.03 9.24
CA ILE A 14 -2.58 -2.10 8.48
C ILE A 14 -3.99 -1.67 8.06
N ASP A 15 -4.75 -1.08 8.98
CA ASP A 15 -6.12 -0.64 8.73
C ASP A 15 -6.16 0.55 7.78
N ALA A 16 -5.18 1.47 7.87
CA ALA A 16 -5.06 2.59 6.95
C ALA A 16 -4.88 2.10 5.50
N PHE A 17 -3.99 1.13 5.26
CA PHE A 17 -3.83 0.53 3.93
C PHE A 17 -5.09 -0.22 3.47
N SER A 18 -5.68 -1.04 4.35
CA SER A 18 -6.88 -1.82 4.00
C SER A 18 -8.05 -0.90 3.60
N SER A 19 -8.26 0.17 4.37
CA SER A 19 -9.27 1.19 4.09
C SER A 19 -8.97 1.92 2.78
N CYS A 20 -7.72 2.36 2.58
CA CYS A 20 -7.29 3.07 1.38
C CYS A 20 -7.50 2.29 0.09
N PHE A 21 -7.31 0.97 0.10
CA PHE A 21 -7.41 0.14 -1.10
C PHE A 21 -8.82 -0.46 -1.29
N SER A 22 -9.67 -0.42 -0.25
CA SER A 22 -11.04 -0.95 -0.32
C SER A 22 -11.88 -0.31 -1.44
N VAL A 23 -11.63 0.95 -1.78
CA VAL A 23 -12.36 1.72 -2.80
C VAL A 23 -12.24 1.16 -4.22
N ILE A 24 -11.16 0.41 -4.50
CA ILE A 24 -10.93 -0.23 -5.80
C ILE A 24 -11.11 -1.75 -5.77
N CYS A 25 -11.44 -2.32 -4.61
CA CYS A 25 -11.74 -3.74 -4.51
C CYS A 25 -13.04 -4.07 -5.24
N ASN A 26 -13.07 -5.21 -5.93
CA ASN A 26 -14.32 -5.75 -6.44
C ASN A 26 -15.20 -6.31 -5.30
N HIS A 27 -16.39 -6.79 -5.65
CA HIS A 27 -17.34 -7.41 -4.72
C HIS A 27 -16.80 -8.60 -3.90
N ARG A 28 -15.63 -9.16 -4.25
CA ARG A 28 -14.97 -10.25 -3.51
C ARG A 28 -13.77 -9.76 -2.68
N GLY A 29 -13.62 -8.45 -2.52
CA GLY A 29 -12.48 -7.85 -1.82
C GLY A 29 -11.16 -7.94 -2.58
N LYS A 30 -11.18 -8.25 -3.89
CA LYS A 30 -9.95 -8.40 -4.69
C LYS A 30 -9.62 -7.12 -5.43
N LEU A 31 -8.33 -6.76 -5.40
CA LEU A 31 -7.80 -5.65 -6.18
C LEU A 31 -7.77 -5.93 -7.70
N PRO A 32 -7.81 -4.89 -8.54
CA PRO A 32 -7.67 -5.00 -9.99
C PRO A 32 -6.31 -5.59 -10.39
N ASP A 33 -6.25 -6.44 -11.42
CA ASP A 33 -5.03 -7.17 -11.76
C ASP A 33 -3.83 -6.29 -12.13
N ASN A 34 -4.07 -5.12 -12.74
CA ASN A 34 -3.03 -4.19 -13.16
C ASN A 34 -2.25 -3.58 -11.99
N ILE A 35 -2.83 -3.51 -10.79
CA ILE A 35 -2.13 -2.97 -9.62
C ILE A 35 -0.98 -3.88 -9.17
N HIS A 36 -1.08 -5.19 -9.44
CA HIS A 36 -0.06 -6.19 -9.11
C HIS A 36 1.25 -6.02 -9.90
N HIS A 37 1.27 -5.08 -10.85
CA HIS A 37 2.42 -4.77 -11.66
C HIS A 37 2.91 -3.33 -11.50
N SER A 38 2.28 -2.53 -10.64
CA SER A 38 2.69 -1.14 -10.41
C SER A 38 3.94 -1.09 -9.53
N HIS A 39 4.98 -0.45 -10.07
CA HIS A 39 6.22 -0.17 -9.35
C HIS A 39 5.95 0.90 -8.27
N GLU A 40 5.10 1.86 -8.61
CA GLU A 40 4.72 2.99 -7.80
C GLU A 40 3.95 2.54 -6.56
N VAL A 41 2.96 1.65 -6.70
CA VAL A 41 2.20 1.12 -5.56
C VAL A 41 3.11 0.33 -4.62
N ALA A 42 3.99 -0.52 -5.16
CA ALA A 42 4.97 -1.23 -4.34
C ALA A 42 5.90 -0.24 -3.60
N GLY A 43 6.40 0.78 -4.29
CA GLY A 43 7.23 1.83 -3.71
C GLY A 43 6.51 2.61 -2.60
N ILE A 44 5.26 3.01 -2.84
CA ILE A 44 4.43 3.74 -1.88
C ILE A 44 4.19 2.92 -0.62
N ILE A 45 3.81 1.65 -0.74
CA ILE A 45 3.55 0.78 0.43
C ILE A 45 4.81 0.69 1.30
N ILE A 46 5.97 0.42 0.69
CA ILE A 46 7.25 0.34 1.42
C ILE A 46 7.65 1.71 2.00
N GLY A 47 7.40 2.80 1.26
CA GLY A 47 7.73 4.17 1.65
C GLY A 47 6.96 4.62 2.88
N ILE A 48 5.64 4.47 2.87
CA ILE A 48 4.77 4.78 4.02
C ILE A 48 5.18 3.92 5.22
N SER A 49 5.31 2.60 5.04
CA SER A 49 5.65 1.69 6.15
C SER A 49 6.98 2.05 6.81
N ARG A 50 8.00 2.41 6.01
CA ARG A 50 9.29 2.89 6.54
C ARG A 50 9.20 4.27 7.18
N GLY A 51 8.42 5.19 6.62
CA GLY A 51 8.19 6.51 7.22
C GLY A 51 7.52 6.39 8.58
N PHE A 52 6.45 5.61 8.65
CA PHE A 52 5.69 5.34 9.87
C PHE A 52 6.54 4.63 10.93
N ALA A 53 7.31 3.62 10.51
CA ALA A 53 8.26 2.93 11.39
C ALA A 53 9.29 3.87 12.03
N ILE A 54 9.78 4.88 11.29
CA ILE A 54 10.69 5.88 11.84
C ILE A 54 9.99 6.75 12.89
N GLN A 55 8.77 7.21 12.62
CA GLN A 55 8.01 8.06 13.56
C GLN A 55 7.67 7.34 14.87
N HIS A 56 7.49 6.02 14.81
CA HIS A 56 7.07 5.20 15.93
C HIS A 56 8.14 4.23 16.45
N SER A 57 9.40 4.43 16.03
CA SER A 57 10.57 3.66 16.49
C SER A 57 10.42 2.14 16.35
N PHE A 58 9.93 1.66 15.20
CA PHE A 58 9.86 0.23 14.91
C PHE A 58 11.28 -0.30 14.72
N ASN A 59 11.55 -1.50 15.25
CA ASN A 59 12.74 -2.24 14.84
C ASN A 59 12.50 -2.92 13.48
N GLU A 60 13.59 -3.35 12.84
CA GLU A 60 13.56 -3.94 11.51
C GLU A 60 12.65 -5.17 11.42
N LYS A 61 12.79 -6.12 12.35
CA LYS A 61 11.95 -7.33 12.41
C LYS A 61 10.44 -7.01 12.47
N ARG A 62 10.05 -6.03 13.29
CA ARG A 62 8.65 -5.60 13.40
C ARG A 62 8.17 -4.97 12.11
N LEU A 63 8.98 -4.09 11.51
CA LEU A 63 8.66 -3.47 10.23
C LEU A 63 8.46 -4.53 9.14
N GLU A 64 9.33 -5.54 9.06
CA GLU A 64 9.20 -6.66 8.12
C GLU A 64 7.87 -7.39 8.30
N THR A 65 7.54 -7.79 9.53
CA THR A 65 6.25 -8.46 9.82
C THR A 65 5.05 -7.61 9.44
N VAL A 66 5.09 -6.30 9.70
CA VAL A 66 3.99 -5.39 9.35
C VAL A 66 3.88 -5.23 7.83
N ILE A 67 5.00 -5.08 7.12
CA ILE A 67 5.02 -5.05 5.65
C ILE A 67 4.42 -6.35 5.10
N GLU A 68 4.88 -7.51 5.55
CA GLU A 68 4.34 -8.81 5.13
C GLU A 68 2.83 -8.87 5.33
N THR A 69 2.34 -8.44 6.50
CA THR A 69 0.91 -8.42 6.84
C THR A 69 0.12 -7.51 5.90
N ILE A 70 0.63 -6.30 5.61
CA ILE A 70 -0.01 -5.37 4.67
C ILE A 70 -0.11 -6.00 3.28
N PHE A 71 0.98 -6.56 2.77
CA PHE A 71 0.98 -7.22 1.46
C PHE A 71 0.04 -8.44 1.44
N HIS A 72 -0.05 -9.21 2.53
CA HIS A 72 -0.98 -10.33 2.65
C HIS A 72 -2.45 -9.89 2.64
N ASN A 73 -2.77 -8.80 3.34
CA ASN A 73 -4.14 -8.27 3.37
C ASN A 73 -4.56 -7.73 2.00
N LEU A 74 -3.65 -7.05 1.29
CA LEU A 74 -3.96 -6.43 0.00
C LEU A 74 -3.94 -7.42 -1.17
N PHE A 75 -2.95 -8.31 -1.22
CA PHE A 75 -2.67 -9.13 -2.40
C PHE A 75 -2.94 -10.62 -2.20
N HIS A 76 -3.34 -11.03 -0.99
CA HIS A 76 -3.68 -12.41 -0.64
C HIS A 76 -2.61 -13.41 -1.11
N GLN A 77 -2.97 -14.37 -1.97
CA GLN A 77 -2.08 -15.39 -2.52
C GLN A 77 -0.89 -14.83 -3.32
N ARG A 78 -0.97 -13.57 -3.77
CA ARG A 78 0.11 -12.91 -4.54
C ARG A 78 1.07 -12.10 -3.66
N ALA A 79 0.83 -12.01 -2.35
CA ALA A 79 1.63 -11.20 -1.42
C ALA A 79 3.13 -11.48 -1.50
N LYS A 80 3.54 -12.74 -1.35
CA LYS A 80 4.96 -13.14 -1.45
C LYS A 80 5.62 -12.71 -2.76
N LYS A 81 4.91 -12.86 -3.88
CA LYS A 81 5.41 -12.43 -5.20
C LYS A 81 5.59 -10.91 -5.27
N MET A 82 4.67 -10.16 -4.67
CA MET A 82 4.73 -8.70 -4.61
C MET A 82 5.87 -8.20 -3.72
N ILE A 83 6.09 -8.84 -2.56
CA ILE A 83 7.20 -8.52 -1.65
C ILE A 83 8.54 -8.74 -2.34
N ASN A 84 8.79 -9.94 -2.87
CA ASN A 84 10.04 -10.24 -3.59
C ASN A 84 10.30 -9.26 -4.74
N ARG A 85 9.23 -8.86 -5.45
CA ARG A 85 9.33 -7.85 -6.52
C ARG A 85 9.72 -6.49 -5.94
N ALA A 86 9.08 -6.04 -4.87
CA ALA A 86 9.40 -4.77 -4.23
C ALA A 86 10.85 -4.73 -3.73
N GLU A 87 11.34 -5.83 -3.16
CA GLU A 87 12.76 -5.98 -2.77
C GLU A 87 13.71 -5.89 -3.96
N THR A 88 13.37 -6.57 -5.06
CA THR A 88 14.15 -6.51 -6.31
C THR A 88 14.20 -5.08 -6.87
N LEU A 89 13.05 -4.40 -6.93
CA LEU A 89 12.97 -3.01 -7.40
C LEU A 89 13.76 -2.05 -6.51
N LEU A 90 13.70 -2.24 -5.19
CA LEU A 90 14.47 -1.47 -4.23
C LEU A 90 15.98 -1.71 -4.41
N HIS A 91 16.40 -2.97 -4.56
CA HIS A 91 17.80 -3.34 -4.76
C HIS A 91 18.39 -2.73 -6.03
N HIS A 92 17.61 -2.72 -7.11
CA HIS A 92 18.02 -2.12 -8.40
C HIS A 92 17.78 -0.62 -8.49
N ALA A 93 17.26 0.02 -7.43
CA ALA A 93 16.89 1.43 -7.42
C ALA A 93 16.04 1.83 -8.64
N ASP A 94 15.04 1.00 -8.99
CA ASP A 94 14.13 1.28 -10.12
C ASP A 94 13.53 2.68 -9.98
N GLU A 95 13.64 3.49 -11.03
CA GLU A 95 13.37 4.93 -10.96
C GLU A 95 11.93 5.24 -10.51
N ARG A 96 10.95 4.54 -11.06
CA ARG A 96 9.53 4.75 -10.74
C ARG A 96 9.22 4.30 -9.32
N PHE A 97 9.75 3.14 -8.94
CA PHE A 97 9.66 2.64 -7.57
C PHE A 97 10.28 3.63 -6.59
N MET A 98 11.51 4.09 -6.84
CA MET A 98 12.26 4.96 -5.94
C MET A 98 11.64 6.34 -5.81
N PHE A 99 11.14 6.92 -6.91
CA PHE A 99 10.39 8.18 -6.86
C PHE A 99 9.17 8.06 -5.94
N ALA A 100 8.35 7.04 -6.17
CA ALA A 100 7.14 6.79 -5.39
C ALA A 100 7.45 6.48 -3.91
N TYR A 101 8.49 5.67 -3.67
CA TYR A 101 9.00 5.32 -2.35
C TYR A 101 9.47 6.55 -1.56
N LEU A 102 10.32 7.38 -2.16
CA LEU A 102 10.87 8.58 -1.50
C LEU A 102 9.77 9.62 -1.23
N TYR A 103 8.89 9.84 -2.21
CA TYR A 103 7.73 10.72 -2.05
C TYR A 103 6.87 10.28 -0.87
N ALA A 104 6.45 9.02 -0.87
CA ALA A 104 5.56 8.47 0.13
C ALA A 104 6.20 8.48 1.53
N LYS A 105 7.48 8.07 1.64
CA LYS A 105 8.23 8.12 2.90
C LYS A 105 8.32 9.55 3.45
N LYS A 106 8.71 10.51 2.61
CA LYS A 106 8.82 11.92 3.01
C LYS A 106 7.47 12.49 3.45
N HIS A 107 6.42 12.17 2.71
CA HIS A 107 5.07 12.61 3.02
C HIS A 107 4.59 12.06 4.36
N THR A 108 4.75 10.77 4.63
CA THR A 108 4.41 10.16 5.92
C THR A 108 5.19 10.80 7.08
N LEU A 109 6.49 11.03 6.92
CA LEU A 109 7.31 11.69 7.94
C LEU A 109 6.87 13.12 8.28
N SER A 110 6.21 13.80 7.34
CA SER A 110 5.68 15.16 7.54
C SER A 110 4.30 15.20 8.19
N GLN A 111 3.63 14.05 8.33
CA GLN A 111 2.30 13.96 8.92
C GLN A 111 2.36 13.76 10.43
N ILE A 112 1.48 14.45 11.17
CA ILE A 112 1.28 14.22 12.62
C ILE A 112 0.44 12.95 12.84
N GLN A 113 -0.53 12.71 11.96
CA GLN A 113 -1.37 11.53 11.95
C GLN A 113 -1.37 10.95 10.54
N LEU A 114 -1.31 9.62 10.44
CA LEU A 114 -1.28 8.93 9.16
C LEU A 114 -2.57 9.20 8.38
N ASP A 115 -2.45 9.90 7.25
CA ASP A 115 -3.56 10.15 6.32
C ASP A 115 -3.18 9.65 4.92
N LEU A 116 -3.96 8.68 4.43
CA LEU A 116 -3.79 8.05 3.13
C LEU A 116 -4.89 8.47 2.13
N SER A 117 -5.64 9.54 2.41
CA SER A 117 -6.66 10.09 1.50
C SER A 117 -6.11 10.36 0.10
N TRP A 118 -4.90 10.92 0.00
CA TRP A 118 -4.20 11.16 -1.26
C TRP A 118 -3.93 9.87 -2.04
N LEU A 119 -3.56 8.79 -1.34
CA LEU A 119 -3.29 7.50 -1.94
C LEU A 119 -4.59 6.86 -2.40
N SER A 120 -5.66 6.98 -1.62
CA SER A 120 -7.00 6.51 -1.99
C SER A 120 -7.44 7.13 -3.32
N CYS A 121 -7.33 8.47 -3.42
CA CYS A 121 -7.63 9.20 -4.66
C CYS A 121 -6.73 8.76 -5.83
N TYR A 122 -5.43 8.56 -5.58
CA TYR A 122 -4.50 8.05 -6.59
C TYR A 122 -4.92 6.67 -7.08
N VAL A 123 -5.18 5.72 -6.18
CA VAL A 123 -5.50 4.35 -6.58
C VAL A 123 -6.85 4.26 -7.28
N GLU A 124 -7.84 5.04 -6.84
CA GLU A 124 -9.13 5.15 -7.50
C GLU A 124 -8.98 5.68 -8.93
N LYS A 125 -8.29 6.81 -9.11
CA LYS A 125 -8.08 7.43 -10.42
C LYS A 125 -7.35 6.52 -11.41
N HIS A 126 -6.38 5.74 -10.94
CA HIS A 126 -5.48 4.97 -11.80
C HIS A 126 -5.85 3.49 -11.96
N PHE A 127 -6.56 2.90 -11.00
CA PHE A 127 -6.86 1.46 -11.00
C PHE A 127 -8.34 1.14 -10.90
N MET A 128 -9.23 2.09 -10.59
CA MET A 128 -10.66 1.79 -10.59
C MET A 128 -11.10 1.37 -12.00
N PRO A 129 -11.81 0.23 -12.14
CA PRO A 129 -12.32 -0.20 -13.43
C PRO A 129 -13.23 0.88 -13.99
N LYS A 130 -12.95 1.39 -15.20
CA LYS A 130 -13.91 2.22 -15.91
C LYS A 130 -15.16 1.35 -16.11
N MET A 131 -16.26 1.67 -15.44
CA MET A 131 -17.55 1.04 -15.76
C MET A 131 -17.86 1.39 -17.20
N THR A 132 -17.63 0.46 -18.12
CA THR A 132 -18.23 0.52 -19.45
C THR A 132 -19.73 0.41 -19.23
N SER A 133 -20.42 1.56 -19.25
CA SER A 133 -21.87 1.60 -19.37
C SER A 133 -22.21 0.86 -20.66
N ASN A 134 -22.59 -0.41 -20.54
CA ASN A 134 -23.29 -1.11 -21.60
C ASN A 134 -24.65 -0.41 -21.73
N LYS A 135 -24.66 0.68 -22.50
CA LYS A 135 -25.87 1.14 -23.18
C LYS A 135 -26.20 0.06 -24.21
N ASN A 136 -26.80 -1.04 -23.75
CA ASN A 136 -27.57 -1.88 -24.64
C ASN A 136 -28.72 -1.00 -25.14
N LYS A 137 -28.52 -0.46 -26.34
CA LYS A 137 -29.57 -0.05 -27.25
C LYS A 137 -30.53 -1.24 -27.34
N ALA A 138 -31.67 -1.15 -26.67
CA ALA A 138 -32.86 -1.84 -27.10
C ALA A 138 -33.23 -1.20 -28.44
N ALA A 139 -32.97 -1.93 -29.51
CA ALA A 139 -33.58 -1.72 -30.82
C ALA A 139 -34.87 -2.53 -30.88
#